data_AF-A0A0C2FFN8-F1
#
_entry.id   AF-A0A0C2FFN8-F1
#
_cell.length_a   1.000
_cell.length_b   1.000
_cell.length_c   1.000
_cell.angle_alpha   90.00
_cell.angle_beta   90.00
_cell.angle_gamma   90.00
#
_symmetry.space_group_name_H-M   'P 1'
#
loop_
_entity.id
_entity.type
_entity.pdbx_description
1 polymer ?
#
loop_
_entity_poly.entity_id
_entity_poly.type
_entity_poly.pdbx_seq_one_letter_code
_entity_poly.pdbx_strand_id
1 'polypeptide(L)'
;MADCNLFNGKFFYCTDKTKRFAYQCHGQFFIFDNQNEPPRVEQREWRLRPFNYDNTINAMLTLFVVTTGEGWPGIRQNSMDTTFEDQGPSPFYRVEVSSGFMESLFQLCISLALDIQVALFYVMFFIVFPFFFVNIFVALIIITFQEQGEAELSEGDLDKNQKQCIDFALNARPRSLFMPEDKNSIKYRIWRLVTSAPFEYFIMAMICCNTIILMMKFHGNSDFYEKVLRLFNTALTAVFTVESILKILAFGVRNYFRDGWNRFDFVTVVGSITDALVTEFGGDRSLRFTRIPSLVPCSSADQTSPTRLYHQNSALDLRSKFQGHKVLHADGREGLVAEVLLKG
;
A
#
# COMPACT_ATOMS: atom_id res chain seq x y z
N MET A 1 11.42 -21.51 22.69
CA MET A 1 11.37 -22.77 23.50
C MET A 1 10.07 -22.87 24.29
N ALA A 2 9.61 -21.80 24.95
CA ALA A 2 8.31 -21.80 25.65
C ALA A 2 7.12 -22.12 24.71
N ASP A 3 7.15 -21.61 23.48
CA ASP A 3 6.04 -21.71 22.51
C ASP A 3 5.86 -23.11 21.95
N CYS A 4 6.98 -23.82 21.75
CA CYS A 4 6.97 -25.22 21.34
C CYS A 4 6.31 -26.07 22.43
N ASN A 5 6.64 -25.87 23.70
CA ASN A 5 6.02 -26.63 24.80
C ASN A 5 4.51 -26.35 24.96
N LEU A 6 4.03 -25.16 24.58
CA LEU A 6 2.62 -24.80 24.74
C LEU A 6 1.73 -25.39 23.62
N PHE A 7 2.25 -25.43 22.39
CA PHE A 7 1.45 -25.72 21.18
C PHE A 7 1.91 -26.96 20.39
N ASN A 8 2.91 -27.70 20.87
CA ASN A 8 3.43 -28.89 20.18
C ASN A 8 2.30 -29.88 19.86
N GLY A 9 2.17 -30.28 18.60
CA GLY A 9 1.24 -31.34 18.20
C GLY A 9 -0.24 -30.96 18.28
N LYS A 10 -0.58 -29.69 18.52
CA LYS A 10 -1.97 -29.22 18.69
C LYS A 10 -2.54 -28.49 17.46
N PHE A 11 -1.73 -28.28 16.42
CA PHE A 11 -2.09 -27.52 15.21
C PHE A 11 -2.64 -28.41 14.07
N PHE A 12 -3.01 -29.65 14.38
CA PHE A 12 -3.61 -30.54 13.41
C PHE A 12 -5.12 -30.29 13.26
N TYR A 13 -5.63 -30.52 12.05
CA TYR A 13 -7.06 -30.42 11.77
C TYR A 13 -7.48 -31.44 10.72
N CYS A 14 -8.73 -31.87 10.77
CA CYS A 14 -9.33 -32.67 9.70
C CYS A 14 -9.85 -31.75 8.58
N THR A 15 -9.72 -32.17 7.32
CA THR A 15 -10.33 -31.45 6.18
C THR A 15 -11.86 -31.34 6.31
N ASP A 16 -12.49 -32.30 6.98
CA ASP A 16 -13.91 -32.27 7.35
C ASP A 16 -14.09 -31.70 8.77
N LYS A 17 -14.72 -30.51 8.86
CA LYS A 17 -14.96 -29.80 10.14
C LYS A 17 -15.86 -30.57 11.12
N THR A 18 -16.58 -31.60 10.67
CA THR A 18 -17.44 -32.42 11.52
C THR A 18 -16.69 -33.48 12.31
N LYS A 19 -15.45 -33.80 11.93
CA LYS A 19 -14.62 -34.83 12.58
C LYS A 19 -13.59 -34.18 13.49
N ARG A 20 -13.64 -34.51 14.78
CA ARG A 20 -12.79 -33.92 15.81
C ARG A 20 -11.52 -34.72 16.11
N PHE A 21 -11.54 -36.04 15.93
CA PHE A 21 -10.41 -36.89 16.30
C PHE A 21 -9.68 -37.42 15.06
N ALA A 22 -8.36 -37.61 15.18
CA ALA A 22 -7.52 -38.14 14.10
C ALA A 22 -8.05 -39.48 13.55
N TYR A 23 -8.43 -40.42 14.43
CA TYR A 23 -8.96 -41.73 14.04
C TYR A 23 -10.32 -41.68 13.32
N GLN A 24 -11.05 -40.56 13.41
CA GLN A 24 -12.33 -40.36 12.72
C GLN A 24 -12.15 -39.69 11.35
N CYS A 25 -10.96 -39.16 11.06
CA CYS A 25 -10.67 -38.40 9.85
C CYS A 25 -10.26 -39.31 8.68
N HIS A 26 -11.11 -40.27 8.35
CA HIS A 26 -10.92 -41.20 7.23
C HIS A 26 -12.17 -41.29 6.33
N GLY A 27 -11.97 -41.72 5.09
CA GLY A 27 -13.02 -41.84 4.07
C GLY A 27 -13.27 -40.54 3.31
N GLN A 28 -14.44 -40.43 2.68
CA GLN A 28 -14.82 -39.29 1.84
C GLN A 28 -15.84 -38.37 2.51
N PHE A 29 -15.85 -37.10 2.12
CA PHE A 29 -16.85 -36.12 2.54
C PHE A 29 -17.27 -35.22 1.36
N PHE A 30 -18.44 -34.60 1.48
CA PHE A 30 -19.01 -33.74 0.47
C PHE A 30 -18.69 -32.28 0.76
N ILE A 31 -18.19 -31.56 -0.24
CA ILE A 31 -17.98 -30.10 -0.17
C ILE A 31 -19.05 -29.43 -1.03
N PHE A 32 -19.80 -28.54 -0.39
CA PHE A 32 -20.83 -27.71 -1.01
C PHE A 32 -20.24 -26.34 -1.29
N ASP A 33 -19.83 -26.11 -2.54
CA ASP A 33 -19.18 -24.86 -2.94
C ASP A 33 -20.16 -23.76 -3.31
N ASN A 34 -21.21 -24.12 -4.07
CA ASN A 34 -22.32 -23.27 -4.48
C ASN A 34 -23.61 -24.05 -4.22
N GLN A 35 -24.67 -23.36 -3.80
CA GLN A 35 -25.97 -24.01 -3.52
C GLN A 35 -26.61 -24.66 -4.75
N ASN A 36 -26.20 -24.24 -5.96
CA ASN A 36 -26.79 -24.67 -7.23
C ASN A 36 -25.97 -25.74 -7.98
N GLU A 37 -24.82 -26.14 -7.45
CA GLU A 37 -23.95 -27.15 -8.07
C GLU A 37 -23.95 -28.44 -7.23
N PRO A 38 -23.83 -29.63 -7.87
CA PRO A 38 -23.72 -30.87 -7.14
C PRO A 38 -22.46 -30.86 -6.26
N PRO A 39 -22.51 -31.44 -5.05
CA PRO A 39 -21.36 -31.45 -4.16
C PRO A 39 -20.21 -32.24 -4.75
N ARG A 40 -19.00 -31.71 -4.61
CA ARG A 40 -17.77 -32.45 -4.94
C ARG A 40 -17.43 -33.40 -3.79
N VAL A 41 -16.94 -34.58 -4.15
CA VAL A 41 -16.46 -35.58 -3.18
C VAL A 41 -14.96 -35.39 -3.00
N GLU A 42 -14.53 -35.14 -1.77
CA GLU A 42 -13.12 -35.06 -1.40
C GLU A 42 -12.76 -36.09 -0.33
N GLN A 43 -11.48 -36.45 -0.26
CA GLN A 43 -10.96 -37.35 0.77
C GLN A 43 -10.71 -36.59 2.08
N ARG A 44 -11.05 -37.23 3.19
CA ARG A 44 -10.69 -36.74 4.53
C ARG A 44 -9.22 -36.96 4.77
N GLU A 45 -8.54 -35.89 5.17
CA GLU A 45 -7.13 -35.93 5.52
C GLU A 45 -6.89 -35.18 6.83
N TRP A 46 -6.07 -35.79 7.70
CA TRP A 46 -5.57 -35.16 8.91
C TRP A 46 -4.32 -34.36 8.56
N ARG A 47 -4.44 -33.04 8.50
CA ARG A 47 -3.39 -32.14 8.01
C ARG A 47 -2.87 -31.25 9.12
N LEU A 48 -1.56 -30.97 9.08
CA LEU A 48 -0.92 -29.96 9.91
C LEU A 48 -1.10 -28.57 9.27
N ARG A 49 -1.39 -27.55 10.09
CA ARG A 49 -1.41 -26.16 9.62
C ARG A 49 0.00 -25.73 9.14
N PRO A 50 0.11 -24.96 8.04
CA PRO A 50 1.41 -24.53 7.52
C PRO A 50 2.19 -23.66 8.51
N PHE A 51 1.49 -22.83 9.30
CA PHE A 51 2.03 -22.10 10.44
C PHE A 51 1.68 -22.86 11.72
N ASN A 52 2.69 -23.41 12.38
CA ASN A 52 2.59 -24.27 13.57
C ASN A 52 3.81 -24.08 14.48
N TYR A 53 3.76 -24.72 15.65
CA TYR A 53 4.78 -24.59 16.70
C TYR A 53 5.48 -25.93 17.03
N ASP A 54 5.39 -26.93 16.13
CA ASP A 54 5.86 -28.30 16.38
C ASP A 54 7.39 -28.41 16.40
N ASN A 55 8.07 -27.51 15.69
CA ASN A 55 9.52 -27.42 15.73
C ASN A 55 9.97 -25.96 15.84
N THR A 56 11.22 -25.76 16.25
CA THR A 56 11.74 -24.42 16.54
C THR A 56 11.75 -23.52 15.30
N ILE A 57 12.00 -24.07 14.11
CA ILE A 57 12.08 -23.31 12.86
C ILE A 57 10.68 -22.83 12.44
N ASN A 58 9.69 -23.72 12.47
CA ASN A 58 8.29 -23.41 12.17
C ASN A 58 7.71 -22.44 13.21
N ALA A 59 8.07 -22.59 14.48
CA ALA A 59 7.71 -21.64 15.53
C ALA A 59 8.29 -20.26 15.24
N MET A 60 9.58 -20.16 14.88
CA MET A 60 10.22 -18.89 14.47
C MET A 60 9.55 -18.28 13.24
N LEU A 61 9.22 -19.08 12.22
CA LEU A 61 8.53 -18.61 11.02
C LEU A 61 7.11 -18.11 11.33
N THR A 62 6.37 -18.85 12.15
CA THR A 62 5.03 -18.47 12.61
C THR A 62 5.08 -17.17 13.39
N LEU A 63 6.04 -17.05 14.32
CA LEU A 63 6.27 -15.84 15.10
C LEU A 63 6.70 -14.66 14.21
N PHE A 64 7.54 -14.88 13.21
CA PHE A 64 7.90 -13.84 12.24
C PHE A 64 6.65 -13.29 11.53
N VAL A 65 5.80 -14.17 11.00
CA VAL A 65 4.53 -13.78 10.36
C VAL A 65 3.59 -13.04 11.31
N VAL A 66 3.55 -13.47 12.58
CA VAL A 66 2.79 -12.77 13.62
C VAL A 66 3.37 -11.38 13.89
N THR A 67 4.69 -11.21 13.96
CA THR A 67 5.31 -9.87 14.15
C THR A 67 5.09 -8.92 12.98
N THR A 68 5.05 -9.44 11.75
CA THR A 68 4.85 -8.59 10.56
C THR A 68 3.41 -8.11 10.42
N GLY A 69 2.47 -8.63 11.21
CA GLY A 69 1.07 -8.24 11.14
C GLY A 69 0.30 -8.86 9.96
N GLU A 70 0.88 -9.85 9.28
CA GLU A 70 0.28 -10.48 8.11
C GLU A 70 -0.37 -11.82 8.48
N GLY A 71 -1.66 -12.02 8.20
CA GLY A 71 -2.34 -13.30 8.45
C GLY A 71 -2.43 -13.74 9.93
N TRP A 72 -1.92 -12.92 10.87
CA TRP A 72 -1.90 -13.23 12.30
C TRP A 72 -3.27 -13.48 12.93
N PRO A 73 -4.41 -12.88 12.50
CA PRO A 73 -5.69 -13.19 13.13
C PRO A 73 -6.06 -14.66 12.95
N GLY A 74 -5.71 -15.26 11.80
CA GLY A 74 -5.91 -16.67 11.54
C GLY A 74 -5.01 -17.57 12.38
N ILE A 75 -3.73 -17.21 12.54
CA ILE A 75 -2.78 -17.95 13.38
C ILE A 75 -3.21 -17.90 14.86
N ARG A 76 -3.60 -16.71 15.33
CA ARG A 76 -4.11 -16.51 16.69
C ARG A 76 -5.40 -17.31 16.90
N GLN A 77 -6.35 -17.27 15.96
CA GLN A 77 -7.58 -18.05 16.06
C GLN A 77 -7.28 -19.55 16.11
N ASN A 78 -6.42 -20.05 15.23
CA ASN A 78 -6.00 -21.45 15.28
C ASN A 78 -5.34 -21.81 16.62
N SER A 79 -4.61 -20.88 17.24
CA SER A 79 -4.01 -21.06 18.58
C SER A 79 -5.07 -21.14 19.67
N MET A 80 -6.09 -20.29 19.62
CA MET A 80 -7.21 -20.27 20.58
C MET A 80 -8.12 -21.50 20.43
N ASP A 81 -8.23 -22.03 19.21
CA ASP A 81 -9.03 -23.22 18.92
C ASP A 81 -8.28 -24.55 19.20
N THR A 82 -7.00 -24.49 19.61
CA THR A 82 -6.22 -25.70 19.94
C THR A 82 -6.74 -26.40 21.19
N THR A 83 -6.68 -27.74 21.18
CA THR A 83 -7.11 -28.58 22.29
C THR A 83 -5.97 -29.45 22.80
N PHE A 84 -5.99 -30.76 22.49
CA PHE A 84 -5.00 -31.75 22.92
C PHE A 84 -4.27 -32.36 21.73
N GLU A 85 -3.13 -32.98 21.98
CA GLU A 85 -2.41 -33.82 21.01
C GLU A 85 -3.40 -34.89 20.50
N ASP A 86 -3.66 -34.96 19.19
CA ASP A 86 -4.66 -35.80 18.48
C ASP A 86 -6.13 -35.34 18.44
N GLN A 87 -6.43 -34.13 18.91
CA GLN A 87 -7.75 -33.51 18.77
C GLN A 87 -7.71 -32.29 17.86
N GLY A 88 -8.73 -32.16 17.01
CA GLY A 88 -8.86 -31.11 16.03
C GLY A 88 -9.36 -29.80 16.66
N PRO A 89 -9.36 -28.71 15.89
CA PRO A 89 -9.80 -27.42 16.40
C PRO A 89 -11.29 -27.48 16.77
N SER A 90 -11.62 -26.93 17.92
CA SER A 90 -13.00 -26.89 18.40
C SER A 90 -13.44 -25.43 18.58
N PRO A 91 -14.11 -24.84 17.57
CA PRO A 91 -14.70 -23.52 17.69
C PRO A 91 -15.71 -23.55 18.84
N PHE A 92 -15.59 -22.62 19.79
CA PHE A 92 -16.49 -22.53 20.95
C PHE A 92 -16.50 -23.74 21.90
N TYR A 93 -15.39 -24.47 22.03
CA TYR A 93 -15.24 -25.48 23.10
C TYR A 93 -15.45 -24.97 24.54
N ARG A 94 -15.75 -23.68 24.70
CA ARG A 94 -15.91 -22.92 25.95
C ARG A 94 -17.18 -22.08 26.03
N VAL A 95 -18.17 -22.21 25.12
CA VAL A 95 -19.41 -21.40 25.19
C VAL A 95 -20.69 -22.24 25.34
N GLU A 96 -20.67 -23.55 25.06
CA GLU A 96 -21.79 -24.44 25.38
C GLU A 96 -21.45 -25.32 26.59
N VAL A 97 -21.81 -24.86 27.79
CA VAL A 97 -21.99 -25.73 28.96
C VAL A 97 -23.48 -26.08 29.04
N SER A 98 -23.87 -27.17 28.38
CA SER A 98 -25.16 -27.82 28.67
C SER A 98 -24.89 -29.20 29.25
N SER A 99 -25.42 -29.40 30.47
CA SER A 99 -25.53 -30.64 31.25
C SER A 99 -24.29 -31.17 32.00
N GLY A 100 -24.04 -30.64 33.20
CA GLY A 100 -23.21 -31.29 34.24
C GLY A 100 -22.51 -30.31 35.20
N PHE A 101 -23.09 -30.03 36.37
CA PHE A 101 -22.69 -28.90 37.24
C PHE A 101 -21.37 -29.11 38.04
N MET A 102 -20.84 -30.34 38.17
CA MET A 102 -19.64 -30.61 39.00
C MET A 102 -18.35 -30.88 38.19
N GLU A 103 -18.46 -31.36 36.94
CA GLU A 103 -17.31 -31.50 36.00
C GLU A 103 -17.02 -30.21 35.22
N SER A 104 -18.01 -29.30 35.14
CA SER A 104 -17.93 -28.08 34.35
C SER A 104 -17.08 -26.98 34.98
N LEU A 105 -17.04 -26.82 36.31
CA LEU A 105 -16.27 -25.75 36.95
C LEU A 105 -14.75 -25.97 36.91
N PHE A 106 -14.28 -27.22 37.04
CA PHE A 106 -12.86 -27.55 36.92
C PHE A 106 -12.38 -27.41 35.47
N GLN A 107 -13.18 -27.90 34.52
CA GLN A 107 -12.93 -27.73 33.09
C GLN A 107 -13.00 -26.25 32.67
N LEU A 108 -13.91 -25.45 33.27
CA LEU A 108 -14.06 -24.01 33.06
C LEU A 108 -12.85 -23.21 33.59
N CYS A 109 -12.32 -23.57 34.76
CA CYS A 109 -11.12 -22.94 35.32
C CYS A 109 -9.86 -23.25 34.53
N ILE A 110 -9.64 -24.51 34.13
CA ILE A 110 -8.51 -24.89 33.26
C ILE A 110 -8.60 -24.18 31.92
N SER A 111 -9.81 -23.96 31.44
CA SER A 111 -10.02 -23.24 30.21
C SER A 111 -9.71 -21.77 30.21
N LEU A 112 -10.25 -21.06 31.20
CA LEU A 112 -9.98 -19.65 31.36
C LEU A 112 -8.48 -19.42 31.59
N ALA A 113 -7.80 -20.33 32.30
CA ALA A 113 -6.35 -20.26 32.48
C ALA A 113 -5.58 -20.42 31.16
N LEU A 114 -5.99 -21.35 30.28
CA LEU A 114 -5.31 -21.58 28.99
C LEU A 114 -5.56 -20.43 28.00
N ASP A 115 -6.79 -19.93 27.91
CA ASP A 115 -7.15 -18.80 27.03
C ASP A 115 -6.40 -17.51 27.47
N ILE A 116 -6.28 -17.28 28.78
CA ILE A 116 -5.46 -16.19 29.33
C ILE A 116 -3.98 -16.39 29.00
N GLN A 117 -3.44 -17.61 29.08
CA GLN A 117 -2.03 -17.88 28.71
C GLN A 117 -1.76 -17.60 27.23
N VAL A 118 -2.63 -18.05 26.32
CA VAL A 118 -2.51 -17.79 24.88
C VAL A 118 -2.66 -16.29 24.59
N ALA A 119 -3.61 -15.61 25.23
CA ALA A 119 -3.79 -14.16 25.10
C ALA A 119 -2.56 -13.39 25.60
N LEU A 120 -2.02 -13.72 26.78
CA LEU A 120 -0.82 -13.11 27.35
C LEU A 120 0.42 -13.36 26.47
N PHE A 121 0.56 -14.55 25.91
CA PHE A 121 1.62 -14.88 24.96
C PHE A 121 1.61 -13.92 23.76
N TYR A 122 0.45 -13.77 23.10
CA TYR A 122 0.33 -12.87 21.97
C TYR A 122 0.45 -11.40 22.38
N VAL A 123 -0.06 -10.97 23.55
CA VAL A 123 0.11 -9.59 24.04
C VAL A 123 1.59 -9.26 24.26
N MET A 124 2.35 -10.14 24.90
CA MET A 124 3.80 -9.98 25.05
C MET A 124 4.50 -9.87 23.70
N PHE A 125 4.08 -10.69 22.74
CA PHE A 125 4.70 -10.73 21.43
C PHE A 125 4.30 -9.58 20.49
N PHE A 126 3.10 -9.01 20.64
CA PHE A 126 2.62 -7.88 19.83
C PHE A 126 2.98 -6.51 20.41
N ILE A 127 3.04 -6.40 21.73
CA ILE A 127 3.25 -5.11 22.39
C ILE A 127 4.70 -5.01 22.87
N VAL A 128 5.15 -5.98 23.67
CA VAL A 128 6.43 -5.87 24.38
C VAL A 128 7.59 -6.06 23.41
N PHE A 129 7.59 -7.13 22.62
CA PHE A 129 8.71 -7.43 21.71
C PHE A 129 8.95 -6.33 20.65
N PRO A 130 7.94 -5.82 19.92
CA PRO A 130 8.14 -4.77 18.94
C PRO A 130 8.54 -3.44 19.58
N PHE A 131 8.02 -3.12 20.77
CA PHE A 131 8.40 -1.91 21.50
C PHE A 131 9.90 -1.89 21.82
N PHE A 132 10.43 -2.98 22.37
CA PHE A 132 11.87 -3.08 22.64
C PHE A 132 12.70 -3.09 21.36
N PHE A 133 12.28 -3.83 20.34
CA PHE A 133 13.02 -3.94 19.09
C PHE A 133 13.10 -2.61 18.34
N VAL A 134 11.98 -1.88 18.23
CA VAL A 134 11.95 -0.56 17.60
C VAL A 134 12.83 0.43 18.36
N ASN A 135 12.78 0.44 19.70
CA ASN A 135 13.60 1.36 20.48
C ASN A 135 15.10 1.10 20.32
N ILE A 136 15.53 -0.16 20.32
CA ILE A 136 16.93 -0.53 20.07
C ILE A 136 17.33 -0.15 18.65
N PHE A 137 16.50 -0.46 17.66
CA PHE A 137 16.77 -0.15 16.26
C PHE A 137 16.90 1.36 16.02
N VAL A 138 15.97 2.15 16.56
CA VAL A 138 16.00 3.63 16.48
C VAL A 138 17.25 4.17 17.16
N ALA A 139 17.62 3.66 18.34
CA ALA A 139 18.85 4.08 19.02
C ALA A 139 20.10 3.81 18.19
N LEU A 140 20.22 2.62 17.58
CA LEU A 140 21.34 2.28 16.69
C LEU A 140 21.39 3.22 15.48
N ILE A 141 20.25 3.46 14.84
CA ILE A 141 20.16 4.37 13.69
C ILE A 141 20.60 5.79 14.06
N ILE A 142 20.13 6.31 15.20
CA ILE A 142 20.54 7.64 15.70
C ILE A 142 22.05 7.70 15.92
N ILE A 143 22.63 6.70 16.57
CA ILE A 143 24.09 6.65 16.82
C ILE A 143 24.84 6.65 15.49
N THR A 144 24.44 5.82 14.53
CA THR A 144 25.11 5.77 13.22
C THR A 144 24.99 7.08 12.43
N PHE A 145 23.84 7.76 12.49
CA PHE A 145 23.67 9.06 11.84
C PHE A 145 24.45 10.18 12.53
N GLN A 146 24.58 10.11 13.86
CA GLN A 146 25.41 11.05 14.62
C GLN A 146 26.88 10.87 14.24
N GLU A 147 27.37 9.64 14.19
CA GLU A 147 28.76 9.32 13.81
C GLU A 147 29.07 9.76 12.37
N GLN A 148 28.18 9.49 11.41
CA GLN A 148 28.32 9.98 10.03
C GLN A 148 28.26 11.51 9.96
N GLY A 149 27.34 12.13 10.70
CA GLY A 149 27.20 13.59 10.74
C GLY A 149 28.39 14.31 11.37
N GLU A 150 29.06 13.69 12.34
CA GLU A 150 30.30 14.18 12.95
C GLU A 150 31.51 13.98 12.02
N ALA A 151 31.57 12.85 11.29
CA ALA A 151 32.64 12.60 10.32
C ALA A 151 32.65 13.62 9.17
N GLU A 152 31.48 13.99 8.63
CA GLU A 152 31.35 15.03 7.57
C GLU A 152 31.71 16.45 8.06
N LEU A 153 31.55 16.69 9.36
CA LEU A 153 31.89 17.94 10.05
C LEU A 153 33.39 18.08 10.31
N SER A 154 34.08 16.95 10.52
CA SER A 154 35.48 16.93 10.92
C SER A 154 36.46 17.44 9.84
N GLU A 155 35.99 17.72 8.62
CA GLU A 155 36.83 18.22 7.52
C GLU A 155 37.16 19.73 7.59
N GLY A 156 36.81 20.47 8.64
CA GLY A 156 37.34 21.83 8.82
C GLY A 156 36.94 22.58 10.10
N ASP A 157 37.69 23.64 10.41
CA ASP A 157 37.48 24.56 11.55
C ASP A 157 36.21 25.43 11.46
N LEU A 158 35.35 25.21 10.45
CA LEU A 158 34.15 26.02 10.22
C LEU A 158 32.89 25.35 10.77
N ASP A 159 32.05 26.14 11.43
CA ASP A 159 30.73 25.71 11.92
C ASP A 159 29.79 25.34 10.75
N LYS A 160 28.78 24.45 11.00
CA LYS A 160 27.81 24.02 9.98
C LYS A 160 27.12 25.20 9.30
N ASN A 161 26.73 26.20 10.09
CA ASN A 161 26.00 27.37 9.59
C ASN A 161 26.91 28.24 8.70
N GLN A 162 28.20 28.32 9.04
CA GLN A 162 29.19 29.06 8.24
C GLN A 162 29.43 28.36 6.90
N LYS A 163 29.60 27.04 6.90
CA LYS A 163 29.74 26.25 5.66
C LYS A 163 28.54 26.41 4.73
N GLN A 164 27.31 26.34 5.27
CA GLN A 164 26.08 26.55 4.50
C GLN A 164 25.97 27.97 3.91
N CYS A 165 26.33 29.00 4.69
CA CYS A 165 26.30 30.38 4.21
C CYS A 165 27.32 30.63 3.09
N ILE A 166 28.54 30.11 3.25
CA ILE A 166 29.60 30.22 2.23
C ILE A 166 29.20 29.48 0.97
N ASP A 167 28.71 28.24 1.09
CA ASP A 167 28.29 27.44 -0.07
C ASP A 167 27.14 28.11 -0.83
N PHE A 168 26.15 28.66 -0.11
CA PHE A 168 25.08 29.43 -0.73
C PHE A 168 25.61 30.67 -1.45
N ALA A 169 26.50 31.43 -0.82
CA ALA A 169 27.07 32.64 -1.41
C ALA A 169 27.91 32.32 -2.68
N LEU A 170 28.65 31.22 -2.67
CA LEU A 170 29.47 30.78 -3.81
C LEU A 170 28.63 30.20 -4.95
N ASN A 171 27.57 29.45 -4.64
CA ASN A 171 26.76 28.75 -5.64
C ASN A 171 25.51 29.53 -6.10
N ALA A 172 25.20 30.67 -5.47
CA ALA A 172 24.05 31.49 -5.83
C ALA A 172 24.15 31.96 -7.29
N ARG A 173 23.16 31.55 -8.10
CA ARG A 173 23.01 32.03 -9.48
C ARG A 173 21.89 33.08 -9.54
N PRO A 174 22.04 34.15 -10.34
CA PRO A 174 21.01 35.17 -10.47
C PRO A 174 19.73 34.58 -11.06
N ARG A 175 18.58 34.87 -10.44
CA ARG A 175 17.27 34.48 -10.97
C ARG A 175 16.89 35.45 -12.10
N SER A 176 16.90 34.96 -13.33
CA SER A 176 16.47 35.75 -14.48
C SER A 176 14.95 35.92 -14.49
N LEU A 177 14.48 37.10 -14.10
CA LEU A 177 13.09 37.53 -14.27
C LEU A 177 12.97 38.22 -15.64
N PHE A 178 12.09 37.72 -16.52
CA PHE A 178 11.88 38.32 -17.84
C PHE A 178 10.93 39.52 -17.73
N MET A 179 11.41 40.69 -18.12
CA MET A 179 10.61 41.92 -18.21
C MET A 179 10.66 42.44 -19.67
N PRO A 180 9.51 42.73 -20.30
CA PRO A 180 9.49 43.36 -21.62
C PRO A 180 10.14 44.76 -21.59
N GLU A 181 10.95 45.08 -22.60
CA GLU A 181 11.67 46.36 -22.71
C GLU A 181 10.71 47.55 -22.92
N ASP A 182 9.70 47.38 -23.78
CA ASP A 182 8.75 48.44 -24.14
C ASP A 182 7.56 48.54 -23.17
N LYS A 183 7.65 49.46 -22.20
CA LYS A 183 6.58 49.71 -21.20
C LYS A 183 5.25 50.18 -21.80
N ASN A 184 5.26 50.76 -23.00
CA ASN A 184 4.04 51.25 -23.67
C ASN A 184 3.39 50.21 -24.58
N SER A 185 4.01 49.05 -24.76
CA SER A 185 3.49 47.98 -25.63
C SER A 185 2.33 47.21 -24.98
N ILE A 186 1.42 46.70 -25.82
CA ILE A 186 0.36 45.76 -25.39
C ILE A 186 0.97 44.54 -24.70
N LYS A 187 2.16 44.10 -25.15
CA LYS A 187 2.91 43.00 -24.52
C LYS A 187 3.19 43.25 -23.04
N TYR A 188 3.57 44.48 -22.67
CA TYR A 188 3.82 44.84 -21.28
C TYR A 188 2.53 44.89 -20.44
N ARG A 189 1.39 45.27 -21.03
CA ARG A 189 0.08 45.19 -20.36
C ARG A 189 -0.33 43.74 -20.07
N ILE A 190 -0.17 42.84 -21.04
CA ILE A 190 -0.45 41.41 -20.87
C ILE A 190 0.50 40.80 -19.82
N TRP A 191 1.79 41.10 -19.91
CA TRP A 191 2.77 40.66 -18.92
C TRP A 191 2.44 41.15 -17.51
N ARG A 192 2.02 42.41 -17.35
CA ARG A 192 1.60 42.96 -16.06
C ARG A 192 0.36 42.25 -15.50
N LEU A 193 -0.60 41.88 -16.35
CA LEU A 193 -1.80 41.14 -15.93
C LEU A 193 -1.45 39.73 -15.48
N VAL A 194 -0.68 38.99 -16.30
CA VAL A 194 -0.32 37.59 -16.04
C VAL A 194 0.60 37.44 -14.83
N THR A 195 1.48 38.43 -14.59
CA THR A 195 2.41 38.43 -13.44
C THR A 195 1.77 39.05 -12.18
N SER A 196 0.48 39.41 -12.23
CA SER A 196 -0.18 40.02 -11.07
C SER A 196 -0.63 38.95 -10.07
N ALA A 197 -0.39 39.20 -8.77
CA ALA A 197 -0.87 38.36 -7.68
C ALA A 197 -2.38 37.99 -7.78
N PRO A 198 -3.33 38.90 -8.10
CA PRO A 198 -4.74 38.51 -8.23
C PRO A 198 -4.99 37.51 -9.37
N PHE A 199 -4.24 37.59 -10.47
CA PHE A 199 -4.34 36.60 -11.55
C PHE A 199 -3.83 35.24 -11.10
N GLU A 200 -2.70 35.19 -10.39
CA GLU A 200 -2.18 33.95 -9.80
C GLU A 200 -3.17 33.31 -8.82
N TYR A 201 -3.77 34.10 -7.91
CA TYR A 201 -4.79 33.59 -6.99
C TYR A 201 -6.06 33.12 -7.72
N PHE A 202 -6.46 33.79 -8.81
CA PHE A 202 -7.60 33.37 -9.62
C PHE A 202 -7.37 31.98 -10.24
N ILE A 203 -6.20 31.75 -10.85
CA ILE A 203 -5.85 30.45 -11.42
C ILE A 203 -5.79 29.37 -10.33
N MET A 204 -5.16 29.67 -9.18
CA MET A 204 -5.13 28.75 -8.05
C MET A 204 -6.55 28.38 -7.56
N ALA A 205 -7.47 29.34 -7.50
CA ALA A 205 -8.86 29.09 -7.14
C ALA A 205 -9.57 28.20 -8.19
N MET A 206 -9.31 28.40 -9.49
CA MET A 206 -9.85 27.55 -10.55
C MET A 206 -9.33 26.12 -10.48
N ILE A 207 -8.06 25.91 -10.11
CA ILE A 207 -7.48 24.57 -9.86
C ILE A 207 -8.23 23.90 -8.70
N CYS A 208 -8.44 24.59 -7.58
CA CYS A 208 -9.21 24.05 -6.45
C CYS A 208 -10.66 23.75 -6.82
N CYS A 209 -11.29 24.60 -7.63
CA CYS A 209 -12.65 24.37 -8.10
C CYS A 209 -12.72 23.10 -8.98
N ASN A 210 -11.73 22.92 -9.87
CA ASN A 210 -11.62 21.73 -10.71
C ASN A 210 -11.48 20.45 -9.88
N THR A 211 -10.64 20.44 -8.84
CA THR A 211 -10.49 19.27 -7.97
C THR A 211 -11.80 18.93 -7.25
N ILE A 212 -12.54 19.93 -6.78
CA ILE A 212 -13.86 19.72 -6.18
C ILE A 212 -14.85 19.12 -7.19
N ILE A 213 -14.88 19.64 -8.42
CA ILE A 213 -15.76 19.11 -9.48
C ILE A 213 -15.45 17.65 -9.81
N LEU A 214 -14.17 17.28 -9.84
CA LEU A 214 -13.77 15.89 -10.04
C LEU A 214 -14.19 14.98 -8.87
N MET A 215 -14.15 15.48 -7.63
CA MET A 215 -14.58 14.72 -6.44
C MET A 215 -16.10 14.55 -6.36
N MET A 216 -16.89 15.41 -7.01
CA MET A 216 -18.35 15.30 -7.03
C MET A 216 -18.87 14.18 -7.95
N LYS A 217 -18.01 13.54 -8.75
CA LYS A 217 -18.41 12.44 -9.64
C LYS A 217 -18.69 11.16 -8.82
N PHE A 218 -19.90 10.62 -8.92
CA PHE A 218 -20.30 9.37 -8.27
C PHE A 218 -20.94 8.38 -9.26
N HIS A 219 -21.01 7.10 -8.88
CA HIS A 219 -21.57 6.02 -9.71
C HIS A 219 -23.10 6.05 -9.71
N GLY A 220 -23.72 5.92 -10.89
CA GLY A 220 -25.19 5.99 -11.04
C GLY A 220 -25.75 7.42 -11.06
N ASN A 221 -24.94 8.41 -11.44
CA ASN A 221 -25.42 9.77 -11.66
C ASN A 221 -26.35 9.85 -12.89
N SER A 222 -27.27 10.82 -12.89
CA SER A 222 -28.16 11.01 -14.03
C SER A 222 -27.41 11.56 -15.25
N ASP A 223 -27.86 11.20 -16.46
CA ASP A 223 -27.26 11.67 -17.72
C ASP A 223 -27.20 13.21 -17.79
N PHE A 224 -28.19 13.89 -17.21
CA PHE A 224 -28.20 15.35 -17.13
C PHE A 224 -27.07 15.88 -16.24
N TYR A 225 -26.87 15.29 -15.07
CA TYR A 225 -25.80 15.68 -14.16
C TYR A 225 -24.42 15.43 -14.79
N GLU A 226 -24.24 14.30 -15.47
CA GLU A 226 -22.99 14.01 -16.18
C GLU A 226 -22.70 15.06 -17.27
N LYS A 227 -23.70 15.46 -18.06
CA LYS A 227 -23.55 16.53 -19.07
C LYS A 227 -23.16 17.87 -18.44
N VAL A 228 -23.75 18.23 -17.30
CA VAL A 228 -23.39 19.46 -16.56
C VAL A 228 -21.94 19.39 -16.06
N LEU A 229 -21.51 18.26 -15.50
CA LEU A 229 -20.13 18.08 -15.05
C LEU A 229 -19.14 18.16 -16.22
N ARG A 230 -19.47 17.56 -17.36
CA ARG A 230 -18.67 17.68 -18.59
C ARG A 230 -18.56 19.15 -19.04
N LEU A 231 -19.66 19.90 -19.02
CA LEU A 231 -19.64 21.33 -19.37
C LEU A 231 -18.69 22.13 -18.47
N PHE A 232 -18.72 21.90 -17.14
CA PHE A 232 -17.81 22.55 -16.21
C PHE A 232 -16.34 22.19 -16.46
N ASN A 233 -16.04 20.91 -16.71
CA ASN A 233 -14.67 20.47 -17.04
C ASN A 233 -14.16 21.10 -18.35
N THR A 234 -15.02 21.19 -19.37
CA THR A 234 -14.69 21.87 -20.63
C THR A 234 -14.47 23.38 -20.42
N ALA A 235 -15.30 24.03 -19.61
CA ALA A 235 -15.16 25.45 -19.28
C ALA A 235 -13.84 25.73 -18.54
N LEU A 236 -13.47 24.90 -17.56
CA LEU A 236 -12.20 25.02 -16.84
C LEU A 236 -11.00 24.78 -17.74
N THR A 237 -11.09 23.80 -18.65
CA THR A 237 -10.05 23.56 -19.66
C THR A 237 -9.86 24.78 -20.57
N ALA A 238 -10.96 25.45 -20.96
CA ALA A 238 -10.88 26.67 -21.74
C ALA A 238 -10.19 27.81 -20.97
N VAL A 239 -10.45 27.96 -19.67
CA VAL A 239 -9.79 28.96 -18.81
C VAL A 239 -8.28 28.72 -18.75
N PHE A 240 -7.83 27.49 -18.49
CA PHE A 240 -6.40 27.15 -18.46
C PHE A 240 -5.73 27.29 -19.84
N THR A 241 -6.49 27.02 -20.91
CA THR A 241 -6.00 27.25 -22.28
C THR A 241 -5.75 28.74 -22.54
N VAL A 242 -6.70 29.60 -22.15
CA VAL A 242 -6.56 31.06 -22.30
C VAL A 242 -5.39 31.57 -21.44
N GLU A 243 -5.25 31.09 -20.21
CA GLU A 243 -4.10 31.40 -19.36
C GLU A 243 -2.77 31.06 -20.05
N SER A 244 -2.64 29.83 -20.55
CA SER A 244 -1.43 29.37 -21.23
C SER A 244 -1.10 30.24 -22.45
N ILE A 245 -2.10 30.62 -23.25
CA ILE A 245 -1.91 31.54 -24.38
C ILE A 245 -1.45 32.92 -23.91
N LEU A 246 -2.08 33.49 -22.87
CA LEU A 246 -1.71 34.79 -22.32
C LEU A 246 -0.27 34.78 -21.79
N LYS A 247 0.16 33.71 -21.12
CA LYS A 247 1.54 33.53 -20.65
C LYS A 247 2.53 33.41 -21.81
N ILE A 248 2.20 32.67 -22.87
CA ILE A 248 3.06 32.56 -24.07
C ILE A 248 3.21 33.93 -24.75
N LEU A 249 2.15 34.73 -24.83
CA LEU A 249 2.20 36.08 -25.39
C LEU A 249 2.99 37.05 -24.51
N ALA A 250 2.90 36.92 -23.18
CA ALA A 250 3.63 37.75 -22.21
C ALA A 250 5.14 37.50 -22.23
N PHE A 251 5.56 36.24 -22.05
CA PHE A 251 6.96 35.86 -21.88
C PHE A 251 7.68 35.54 -23.20
N GLY A 252 6.92 35.19 -24.25
CA GLY A 252 7.43 34.62 -25.49
C GLY A 252 7.70 33.12 -25.35
N VAL A 253 7.61 32.40 -26.48
CA VAL A 253 7.72 30.93 -26.56
C VAL A 253 8.96 30.40 -25.85
N ARG A 254 10.15 30.97 -26.13
CA ARG A 254 11.42 30.49 -25.59
C ARG A 254 11.51 30.60 -24.06
N ASN A 255 10.98 31.69 -23.48
CA ASN A 255 11.05 31.91 -22.04
C ASN A 255 9.97 31.14 -21.30
N TYR A 256 8.78 31.02 -21.89
CA TYR A 256 7.68 30.22 -21.35
C TYR A 256 8.10 28.76 -21.13
N PHE A 257 8.71 28.12 -22.14
CA PHE A 257 9.16 26.73 -22.02
C PHE A 257 10.41 26.52 -21.16
N ARG A 258 11.15 27.59 -20.81
CA ARG A 258 12.31 27.46 -19.92
C ARG A 258 11.90 27.25 -18.46
N ASP A 259 10.74 27.76 -18.06
CA ASP A 259 10.19 27.54 -16.73
C ASP A 259 9.51 26.17 -16.63
N GLY A 260 9.88 25.39 -15.61
CA GLY A 260 9.36 24.05 -15.39
C GLY A 260 7.86 24.03 -15.08
N TRP A 261 7.38 25.05 -14.36
CA TRP A 261 5.96 25.14 -13.98
C TRP A 261 5.06 25.47 -15.16
N ASN A 262 5.47 26.42 -16.00
CA ASN A 262 4.75 26.76 -17.23
C ASN A 262 4.75 25.58 -18.22
N ARG A 263 5.83 24.79 -18.27
CA ARG A 263 5.87 23.58 -19.10
C ARG A 263 4.89 22.51 -18.60
N PHE A 264 4.80 22.33 -17.28
CA PHE A 264 3.81 21.42 -16.68
C PHE A 264 2.38 21.86 -17.02
N ASP A 265 2.07 23.13 -16.85
CA ASP A 265 0.77 23.75 -17.19
C ASP A 265 0.40 23.59 -18.68
N PHE A 266 1.37 23.77 -19.58
CA PHE A 266 1.13 23.53 -21.00
C PHE A 266 0.79 22.07 -21.31
N VAL A 267 1.48 21.12 -20.67
CA VAL A 267 1.24 19.69 -20.87
C VAL A 267 -0.14 19.29 -20.34
N THR A 268 -0.57 19.83 -19.20
CA THR A 268 -1.92 19.56 -18.66
C THR A 268 -2.99 20.10 -19.59
N VAL A 269 -2.84 21.32 -20.13
CA VAL A 269 -3.78 21.89 -21.11
C VAL A 269 -3.86 21.05 -22.38
N VAL A 270 -2.72 20.65 -22.97
CA VAL A 270 -2.69 19.79 -24.16
C VAL A 270 -3.33 18.43 -23.88
N GLY A 271 -3.08 17.85 -22.70
CA GLY A 271 -3.72 16.61 -22.25
C GLY A 271 -5.25 16.74 -22.19
N SER A 272 -5.76 17.80 -21.58
CA SER A 272 -7.20 18.06 -21.47
C SER A 272 -7.87 18.32 -22.81
N ILE A 273 -7.22 19.03 -23.73
CA ILE A 273 -7.73 19.22 -25.10
C ILE A 273 -7.78 17.88 -25.84
N THR A 274 -6.75 17.04 -25.70
CA THR A 274 -6.70 15.71 -26.32
C THR A 274 -7.82 14.82 -25.78
N ASP A 275 -8.06 14.82 -24.46
CA ASP A 275 -9.14 14.06 -23.83
C ASP A 275 -10.53 14.52 -24.33
N ALA A 276 -10.75 15.82 -24.44
CA ALA A 276 -11.98 16.39 -24.99
C ALA A 276 -12.20 15.97 -26.46
N LEU A 277 -11.16 16.08 -27.30
CA LEU A 277 -11.22 15.67 -28.71
C LEU A 277 -11.47 14.17 -28.86
N VAL A 278 -10.83 13.33 -28.05
CA VAL A 278 -11.07 11.87 -28.05
C VAL A 278 -12.51 11.56 -27.63
N THR A 279 -13.07 12.31 -26.69
CA THR A 279 -14.46 12.11 -26.26
C THR A 279 -15.48 12.50 -27.33
N GLU A 280 -15.20 13.51 -28.16
CA GLU A 280 -16.09 13.97 -29.23
C GLU A 280 -15.92 13.20 -30.55
N PHE A 281 -14.68 12.94 -30.98
CA PHE A 281 -14.37 12.25 -32.24
C PHE A 281 -14.22 10.73 -32.10
N GLY A 282 -14.09 10.21 -30.87
CA GLY A 282 -13.95 8.79 -30.55
C GLY A 282 -15.23 7.97 -30.68
N GLY A 283 -16.21 8.44 -31.45
CA GLY A 283 -17.32 7.62 -31.91
C GLY A 283 -16.80 6.43 -32.72
N ASP A 284 -16.87 5.25 -32.11
CA ASP A 284 -16.81 3.92 -32.73
C ASP A 284 -15.42 3.35 -33.14
N ARG A 285 -14.32 3.89 -32.60
CA ARG A 285 -13.06 3.13 -32.51
C ARG A 285 -12.47 3.22 -31.12
N SER A 286 -12.76 2.18 -30.33
CA SER A 286 -12.03 1.81 -29.12
C SER A 286 -10.52 1.94 -29.33
N LEU A 287 -9.96 3.08 -28.95
CA LEU A 287 -8.53 3.25 -28.74
C LEU A 287 -8.19 2.51 -27.45
N ARG A 288 -7.82 1.24 -27.61
CA ARG A 288 -7.19 0.32 -26.65
C ARG A 288 -5.82 0.83 -26.15
N PHE A 289 -5.65 2.12 -25.83
CA PHE A 289 -4.33 2.67 -25.46
C PHE A 289 -4.23 3.32 -24.07
N THR A 290 -5.26 3.23 -23.23
CA THR A 290 -5.13 3.64 -21.81
C THR A 290 -5.64 2.56 -20.88
N ARG A 291 -4.99 1.39 -20.90
CA ARG A 291 -4.87 0.59 -19.68
C ARG A 291 -3.75 1.19 -18.83
N ILE A 292 -4.07 2.27 -18.14
CA ILE A 292 -3.55 2.43 -16.78
C ILE A 292 -4.23 1.30 -15.99
N PRO A 293 -3.51 0.42 -15.28
CA PRO A 293 -4.17 -0.54 -14.43
C PRO A 293 -4.89 0.26 -13.35
N SER A 294 -6.21 0.40 -13.51
CA SER A 294 -7.10 0.82 -12.44
C SER A 294 -6.83 -0.12 -11.28
N LEU A 295 -6.19 0.43 -10.25
CA LEU A 295 -6.21 -0.13 -8.92
C LEU A 295 -7.68 -0.43 -8.58
N VAL A 296 -7.94 -1.72 -8.40
CA VAL A 296 -8.97 -2.32 -7.57
C VAL A 296 -10.39 -1.78 -7.80
N PRO A 297 -11.27 -2.55 -8.49
CA PRO A 297 -12.69 -2.38 -8.29
C PRO A 297 -12.97 -2.62 -6.79
N CYS A 298 -13.55 -1.63 -6.11
CA CYS A 298 -14.26 -1.86 -4.85
C CYS A 298 -15.42 -2.82 -5.16
N SER A 299 -15.13 -4.12 -5.13
CA SER A 299 -16.15 -5.13 -4.96
C SER A 299 -16.69 -4.94 -3.55
N SER A 300 -17.97 -4.60 -3.47
CA SER A 300 -18.82 -4.84 -2.32
C SER A 300 -18.36 -6.09 -1.58
N ALA A 301 -17.94 -5.91 -0.34
CA ALA A 301 -17.68 -6.98 0.60
C ALA A 301 -19.02 -7.67 0.90
N ASP A 302 -19.32 -8.72 0.13
CA ASP A 302 -20.33 -9.69 0.53
C ASP A 302 -19.70 -10.58 1.61
N GLN A 303 -20.13 -10.37 2.85
CA GLN A 303 -19.73 -11.17 4.00
C GLN A 303 -20.46 -12.52 3.97
N THR A 304 -19.95 -13.48 3.19
CA THR A 304 -20.24 -14.89 3.45
C THR A 304 -19.01 -15.76 3.17
N SER A 305 -18.49 -16.38 4.24
CA SER A 305 -17.68 -17.62 4.28
C SER A 305 -16.14 -17.52 4.09
N PRO A 306 -15.33 -17.63 5.17
CA PRO A 306 -13.87 -17.66 5.10
C PRO A 306 -13.36 -19.10 4.99
N THR A 307 -13.24 -19.68 3.78
CA THR A 307 -12.50 -20.97 3.67
C THR A 307 -11.82 -21.25 2.32
N ARG A 308 -11.96 -20.42 1.27
CA ARG A 308 -11.44 -20.79 -0.06
C ARG A 308 -10.14 -20.09 -0.54
N LEU A 309 -9.50 -19.25 0.27
CA LEU A 309 -8.30 -18.49 -0.13
C LEU A 309 -6.95 -19.11 0.27
N TYR A 310 -6.92 -20.24 0.99
CA TYR A 310 -5.67 -20.85 1.46
C TYR A 310 -5.07 -21.92 0.54
N HIS A 311 -5.79 -22.38 -0.50
CA HIS A 311 -5.37 -23.57 -1.25
C HIS A 311 -4.66 -23.31 -2.59
N GLN A 312 -4.58 -22.07 -3.08
CA GLN A 312 -4.11 -21.82 -4.46
C GLN A 312 -2.80 -21.03 -4.60
N ASN A 313 -2.17 -20.61 -3.50
CA ASN A 313 -0.93 -19.81 -3.55
C ASN A 313 0.35 -20.52 -3.05
N SER A 314 0.33 -21.84 -2.86
CA SER A 314 1.45 -22.55 -2.22
C SER A 314 2.35 -23.36 -3.16
N ALA A 315 2.20 -23.27 -4.50
CA ALA A 315 2.95 -24.14 -5.42
C ALA A 315 3.67 -23.46 -6.60
N LEU A 316 3.56 -22.14 -6.78
CA LEU A 316 4.26 -21.43 -7.86
C LEU A 316 4.71 -20.06 -7.35
N ASP A 317 6.01 -19.94 -7.06
CA ASP A 317 6.88 -18.81 -7.45
C ASP A 317 8.06 -18.56 -6.48
N LEU A 318 8.92 -19.56 -6.30
CA LEU A 318 10.25 -19.38 -5.69
C LEU A 318 11.41 -19.93 -6.54
N ARG A 319 11.13 -20.41 -7.76
CA ARG A 319 12.13 -20.94 -8.69
C ARG A 319 12.33 -20.10 -9.96
N SER A 320 11.59 -19.00 -10.14
CA SER A 320 11.69 -18.15 -11.35
C SER A 320 12.60 -16.92 -11.19
N LYS A 321 13.01 -16.55 -9.97
CA LYS A 321 13.85 -15.35 -9.71
C LYS A 321 15.37 -15.57 -9.71
N PHE A 322 15.85 -16.76 -10.07
CA PHE A 322 17.28 -17.02 -10.33
C PHE A 322 17.49 -17.48 -11.78
N GLN A 323 17.20 -16.60 -12.73
CA GLN A 323 17.83 -16.66 -14.05
C GLN A 323 18.53 -15.32 -14.29
N GLY A 324 19.86 -15.34 -14.15
CA GLY A 324 20.71 -14.23 -14.51
C GLY A 324 20.54 -13.90 -16.00
N HIS A 325 20.14 -12.68 -16.29
CA HIS A 325 20.30 -12.11 -17.62
C HIS A 325 21.67 -11.43 -17.70
N LYS A 326 22.56 -12.03 -18.48
CA LYS A 326 23.73 -11.35 -19.02
C LYS A 326 23.25 -10.27 -19.97
N VAL A 327 23.45 -9.01 -19.61
CA VAL A 327 23.42 -7.89 -20.55
C VAL A 327 24.87 -7.55 -20.86
N LEU A 328 25.32 -7.88 -22.07
CA LEU A 328 26.55 -7.31 -22.61
C LEU A 328 26.29 -5.83 -22.89
N HIS A 329 27.08 -4.96 -22.28
CA HIS A 329 27.34 -3.63 -22.84
C HIS A 329 28.85 -3.41 -22.90
N ALA A 330 29.30 -2.95 -24.06
CA ALA A 330 30.67 -2.62 -24.37
C ALA A 330 31.04 -1.29 -23.69
N ASP A 331 31.64 -1.35 -22.51
CA ASP A 331 32.82 -0.56 -22.13
C ASP A 331 33.31 -1.06 -20.77
N GLY A 332 34.60 -1.40 -20.69
CA GLY A 332 35.21 -1.98 -19.50
C GLY A 332 35.60 -0.91 -18.50
N ARG A 333 34.80 -0.73 -17.45
CA ARG A 333 35.24 -0.15 -16.16
C ARG A 333 34.22 -0.43 -15.06
N GLU A 334 34.66 -1.16 -14.04
CA GLU A 334 33.88 -1.46 -12.83
C GLU A 334 33.78 -0.21 -11.94
N GLY A 335 32.56 0.15 -11.55
CA GLY A 335 32.28 1.20 -10.58
C GLY A 335 30.97 0.92 -9.86
N LEU A 336 31.03 0.72 -8.55
CA LEU A 336 29.90 0.45 -7.67
C LEU A 336 29.14 1.77 -7.42
N VAL A 337 27.90 1.90 -7.90
CA VAL A 337 27.00 3.00 -7.51
C VAL A 337 25.91 2.42 -6.62
N ALA A 338 26.00 2.70 -5.32
CA ALA A 338 24.94 2.45 -4.37
C ALA A 338 23.90 3.58 -4.49
N GLU A 339 22.74 3.28 -5.08
CA GLU A 339 21.62 4.22 -5.13
C GLU A 339 20.78 4.06 -3.86
N VAL A 340 20.92 5.05 -2.98
CA VAL A 340 20.14 5.23 -1.74
C VAL A 340 18.72 5.63 -2.12
N LEU A 341 17.77 4.70 -1.99
CA LEU A 341 16.33 4.99 -2.03
C LEU A 341 15.86 5.46 -0.64
N LEU A 342 15.88 6.77 -0.40
CA LEU A 342 15.13 7.42 0.67
C LEU A 342 13.68 7.66 0.20
N LYS A 343 12.75 6.87 0.73
CA LYS A 343 11.33 7.24 0.89
C LYS A 343 10.95 6.96 2.35
N GLY A 344 10.63 8.04 3.06
CA GLY A 344 10.27 8.10 4.47
C GLY A 344 10.47 9.51 4.95
#